data_AF-H6L114-F1
#
_entry.id   AF-H6L114-F1
#
_cell.length_a   1.000
_cell.length_b   1.000
_cell.length_c   1.000
_cell.angle_alpha   90.00
_cell.angle_beta   90.00
_cell.angle_gamma   90.00
#
_symmetry.space_group_name_H-M   'P 1'
#
loop_
_entity.id
_entity.type
_entity.pdbx_description
1 polymer ?
#
loop_
_entity_poly.entity_id
_entity_poly.type
_entity_poly.pdbx_seq_one_letter_code
_entity_poly.pdbx_strand_id
1 'polypeptide(L)'
;MAFKSKIKLEELKNLTEVQYIKLIEREVKRAAAFGQTGVIVLSDYTFSCGSLGTLILLGKLSGSLMKYYKGLKTDRKAEKDFAKGVCYFQEVEGQPPIMRIALNDGKGKPTKMKKNGKKLFKKLGFAVDIFKGDLGLEEVGLEAKEIDQIEAEVEQENDDQKMISIIRDYKKNFALVAKNVIPILKAKTPEKIEERHYQLSLRLLKLSKSLQDKLQEISEQKQEKYSAFVAEVKAKEPRLIKIVANLKQHLKNRTVEGNLDEVRGELHTLLNDLNQSSNKLQSLKTELKTKFKAYGISI
;
A
#
# COMPACT_ATOMS: atom_id res chain seq x y z
N MET A 1 -3.62 -15.36 16.65
CA MET A 1 -4.89 -16.01 16.28
C MET A 1 -5.62 -15.14 15.26
N ALA A 2 -6.41 -15.72 14.34
CA ALA A 2 -7.20 -14.94 13.38
C ALA A 2 -8.47 -14.36 14.04
N PHE A 3 -8.85 -13.13 13.70
CA PHE A 3 -10.08 -12.51 14.19
C PHE A 3 -11.31 -13.32 13.77
N LYS A 4 -12.17 -13.62 14.74
CA LYS A 4 -13.47 -14.28 14.55
C LYS A 4 -14.58 -13.30 14.91
N SER A 5 -15.40 -12.97 13.92
CA SER A 5 -16.57 -12.12 14.11
C SER A 5 -17.60 -12.81 14.98
N LYS A 6 -18.27 -12.03 15.82
CA LYS A 6 -19.45 -12.44 16.58
C LYS A 6 -20.76 -12.18 15.83
N ILE A 7 -20.72 -11.47 14.70
CA ILE A 7 -21.89 -11.27 13.85
C ILE A 7 -22.19 -12.60 13.13
N LYS A 8 -23.36 -13.17 13.40
CA LYS A 8 -23.87 -14.34 12.71
C LYS A 8 -24.50 -13.91 11.39
N LEU A 9 -24.16 -14.62 10.31
CA LEU A 9 -24.54 -14.21 8.95
C LEU A 9 -26.03 -14.42 8.68
N GLU A 10 -26.62 -15.42 9.34
CA GLU A 10 -28.02 -15.82 9.22
C GLU A 10 -28.95 -14.78 9.87
N GLU A 11 -28.45 -14.04 10.86
CA GLU A 11 -29.20 -13.05 11.62
C GLU A 11 -29.21 -11.67 10.93
N LEU A 12 -28.33 -11.44 9.95
CA LEU A 12 -28.18 -10.13 9.27
C LEU A 12 -29.50 -9.60 8.71
N LYS A 13 -30.30 -10.47 8.08
CA LYS A 13 -31.59 -10.11 7.46
C LYS A 13 -32.62 -9.56 8.44
N ASN A 14 -32.46 -9.85 9.73
CA ASN A 14 -33.38 -9.42 10.78
C ASN A 14 -32.95 -8.11 11.44
N LEU A 15 -31.70 -7.67 11.21
CA LEU A 15 -31.15 -6.49 11.86
C LEU A 15 -31.65 -5.20 11.22
N THR A 16 -32.10 -4.28 12.07
CA THR A 16 -32.25 -2.87 11.69
C THR A 16 -30.87 -2.22 11.53
N GLU A 17 -30.79 -1.12 10.77
CA GLU A 17 -29.54 -0.39 10.57
C GLU A 17 -28.89 0.01 11.91
N VAL A 18 -29.70 0.46 12.87
CA VAL A 18 -29.22 0.91 14.20
C VAL A 18 -28.65 -0.26 15.01
N GLN A 19 -29.30 -1.42 15.00
CA GLN A 19 -28.79 -2.62 15.68
C GLN A 19 -27.47 -3.08 15.05
N TYR A 20 -27.41 -3.09 13.72
CA TYR A 20 -26.19 -3.42 13.00
C TYR A 20 -25.03 -2.46 13.33
N ILE A 21 -25.26 -1.14 13.30
CA ILE A 21 -24.24 -0.13 13.63
C ILE A 21 -23.63 -0.40 15.02
N LYS A 22 -24.45 -0.69 16.04
CA LYS A 22 -23.98 -1.02 17.39
C LYS A 22 -23.13 -2.29 17.43
N LEU A 23 -23.49 -3.31 16.63
CA LEU A 23 -22.72 -4.56 16.55
C LEU A 23 -21.38 -4.35 15.86
N ILE A 24 -21.38 -3.72 14.67
CA ILE A 24 -20.14 -3.52 13.90
C ILE A 24 -19.18 -2.55 14.59
N GLU A 25 -19.66 -1.55 15.32
CA GLU A 25 -18.80 -0.67 16.13
C GLU A 25 -17.98 -1.48 17.15
N ARG A 26 -18.63 -2.43 17.85
CA ARG A 26 -17.96 -3.33 18.80
C ARG A 26 -16.99 -4.27 18.09
N GLU A 27 -17.40 -4.82 16.93
CA GLU A 27 -16.53 -5.71 16.16
C GLU A 27 -15.30 -5.00 15.59
N VAL A 28 -15.44 -3.76 15.13
CA VAL A 28 -14.34 -2.93 14.62
C VAL A 28 -13.33 -2.66 15.73
N LYS A 29 -13.77 -2.26 16.93
CA LYS A 29 -12.89 -2.08 18.10
C LYS A 29 -12.17 -3.38 18.48
N ARG A 30 -12.88 -4.52 18.47
CA ARG A 30 -12.26 -5.83 18.73
C ARG A 30 -11.28 -6.24 17.64
N ALA A 31 -11.59 -5.98 16.37
CA ALA A 31 -10.75 -6.33 15.23
C ALA A 31 -9.50 -5.47 15.17
N ALA A 32 -9.56 -4.22 15.63
CA ALA A 32 -8.41 -3.32 15.70
C ALA A 32 -7.26 -3.91 16.55
N ALA A 33 -7.56 -4.60 17.65
CA ALA A 33 -6.57 -5.30 18.47
C ALA A 33 -5.80 -6.41 17.73
N PHE A 34 -6.27 -6.86 16.55
CA PHE A 34 -5.59 -7.84 15.71
C PHE A 34 -4.77 -7.20 14.59
N GLY A 35 -4.82 -5.86 14.44
CA GLY A 35 -4.13 -5.07 13.41
C GLY A 35 -4.72 -5.22 12.00
N GLN A 36 -5.11 -6.42 11.58
CA GLN A 36 -5.76 -6.66 10.29
C GLN A 36 -6.71 -7.86 10.32
N THR A 37 -7.70 -7.86 9.43
CA THR A 37 -8.65 -8.95 9.24
C THR A 37 -9.21 -8.96 7.83
N GLY A 38 -9.76 -10.09 7.39
CA GLY A 38 -10.50 -10.13 6.14
C GLY A 38 -11.82 -9.36 6.25
N VAL A 39 -12.34 -8.90 5.11
CA VAL A 39 -13.57 -8.10 5.08
C VAL A 39 -14.40 -8.40 3.83
N ILE A 40 -15.72 -8.37 3.98
CA ILE A 40 -16.70 -8.28 2.89
C ILE A 40 -17.47 -6.98 3.07
N VAL A 41 -17.69 -6.26 1.98
CA VAL A 41 -18.45 -5.01 1.97
C VAL A 41 -19.52 -5.06 0.90
N LEU A 42 -20.75 -4.67 1.24
CA LEU A 42 -21.85 -4.42 0.29
C LEU A 42 -22.19 -2.93 0.34
N SER A 43 -22.26 -2.25 -0.79
CA SER A 43 -22.63 -0.82 -0.84
C SER A 43 -24.13 -0.61 -0.66
N ASP A 44 -24.98 -1.55 -1.09
CA ASP A 44 -26.43 -1.37 -1.20
C ASP A 44 -27.19 -2.45 -0.43
N TYR A 45 -26.92 -2.56 0.87
CA TYR A 45 -27.62 -3.49 1.75
C TYR A 45 -28.89 -2.87 2.32
N THR A 46 -30.03 -3.54 2.12
CA THR A 46 -31.32 -3.15 2.71
C THR A 46 -31.50 -3.85 4.05
N PHE A 47 -31.50 -3.07 5.13
CA PHE A 47 -31.76 -3.56 6.49
C PHE A 47 -33.25 -3.85 6.70
N SER A 48 -33.60 -4.58 7.78
CA SER A 48 -35.00 -4.99 8.04
C SER A 48 -35.97 -3.82 8.23
N CYS A 49 -35.47 -2.66 8.64
CA CYS A 49 -36.23 -1.41 8.73
C CYS A 49 -36.40 -0.67 7.39
N GLY A 50 -36.06 -1.30 6.25
CA GLY A 50 -36.13 -0.73 4.90
C GLY A 50 -35.00 0.27 4.57
N SER A 51 -34.12 0.58 5.52
CA SER A 51 -33.00 1.50 5.30
C SER A 51 -31.95 0.86 4.39
N LEU A 52 -31.49 1.62 3.39
CA LEU A 52 -30.37 1.23 2.53
C LEU A 52 -29.06 1.78 3.10
N GLY A 53 -28.04 0.94 3.20
CA GLY A 53 -26.72 1.37 3.67
C GLY A 53 -25.59 0.42 3.30
N THR A 54 -24.38 0.76 3.75
CA THR A 54 -23.22 -0.11 3.58
C THR A 54 -23.13 -1.15 4.69
N LEU A 55 -23.00 -2.42 4.31
CA LEU A 55 -22.75 -3.52 5.22
C LEU A 55 -21.27 -3.91 5.15
N ILE A 56 -20.60 -3.92 6.30
CA ILE A 56 -19.23 -4.41 6.50
C ILE A 56 -19.27 -5.67 7.37
N LEU A 57 -18.63 -6.75 6.90
CA LEU A 57 -18.48 -8.00 7.64
C LEU A 57 -16.99 -8.30 7.77
N LEU A 58 -16.46 -8.22 9.00
CA LEU A 58 -15.07 -8.52 9.31
C LEU A 58 -14.91 -10.00 9.64
N GLY A 59 -13.75 -10.60 9.36
CA GLY A 59 -13.47 -11.98 9.75
C GLY A 59 -12.48 -12.69 8.85
N LYS A 60 -12.09 -13.90 9.26
CA LYS A 60 -11.28 -14.78 8.41
C LYS A 60 -12.05 -15.13 7.13
N LEU A 61 -11.46 -14.83 5.96
CA LEU A 61 -12.02 -15.19 4.63
C LEU A 61 -11.88 -16.69 4.33
N SER A 62 -12.48 -17.52 5.17
CA SER A 62 -12.59 -18.97 5.03
C SER A 62 -13.88 -19.43 5.71
N GLY A 63 -14.36 -20.64 5.41
CA GLY A 63 -15.57 -21.16 6.07
C GLY A 63 -16.83 -20.36 5.74
N SER A 64 -17.65 -20.04 6.74
CA SER A 64 -18.96 -19.38 6.57
C SER A 64 -18.89 -18.03 5.86
N LEU A 65 -17.92 -17.18 6.22
CA LEU A 65 -17.77 -15.86 5.61
C LEU A 65 -17.44 -15.94 4.11
N MET A 66 -16.56 -16.87 3.73
CA MET A 66 -16.24 -17.10 2.31
C MET A 66 -17.40 -17.78 1.56
N LYS A 67 -18.15 -18.69 2.21
CA LYS A 67 -19.38 -19.26 1.63
C LYS A 67 -20.41 -18.17 1.35
N TYR A 68 -20.63 -17.26 2.29
CA TYR A 68 -21.52 -16.12 2.12
C TYR A 68 -21.11 -15.24 0.94
N TYR A 69 -19.83 -14.86 0.84
CA TYR A 69 -19.32 -14.11 -0.30
C TYR A 69 -19.55 -14.82 -1.65
N LYS A 70 -19.33 -16.13 -1.71
CA LYS A 70 -19.61 -16.92 -2.92
C LYS A 70 -21.10 -16.90 -3.28
N GLY A 71 -21.99 -16.95 -2.29
CA GLY A 71 -23.43 -16.77 -2.49
C GLY A 71 -23.77 -15.43 -3.13
N LEU A 72 -23.16 -14.33 -2.65
CA LEU A 72 -23.37 -12.99 -3.23
C LEU A 72 -22.96 -12.91 -4.71
N LYS A 73 -21.95 -13.68 -5.14
CA LYS A 73 -21.56 -13.74 -6.57
C LYS A 73 -22.67 -14.28 -7.47
N THR A 74 -23.55 -15.12 -6.92
CA THR A 74 -24.71 -15.66 -7.61
C THR A 74 -25.91 -14.74 -7.43
N ASP A 75 -26.26 -14.45 -6.17
CA ASP A 75 -27.52 -13.80 -5.81
C ASP A 75 -27.55 -12.31 -6.11
N ARG A 76 -26.37 -11.64 -6.11
CA ARG A 76 -26.24 -10.18 -6.26
C ARG A 76 -25.40 -9.75 -7.46
N LYS A 77 -25.29 -10.63 -8.46
CA LYS A 77 -24.42 -10.43 -9.63
C LYS A 77 -24.78 -9.17 -10.43
N ALA A 78 -26.08 -8.83 -10.49
CA ALA A 78 -26.61 -7.73 -11.27
C ALA A 78 -26.42 -6.37 -10.57
N GLU A 79 -26.51 -6.37 -9.25
CA GLU A 79 -26.44 -5.24 -8.34
C GLU A 79 -25.03 -4.66 -8.28
N LYS A 80 -24.02 -5.52 -8.49
CA LYS A 80 -22.59 -5.15 -8.53
C LYS A 80 -22.17 -4.33 -7.30
N ASP A 81 -22.74 -4.65 -6.14
CA ASP A 81 -22.63 -3.84 -4.94
C ASP A 81 -21.67 -4.44 -3.89
N PHE A 82 -21.22 -5.68 -4.10
CA PHE A 82 -20.42 -6.42 -3.13
C PHE A 82 -18.94 -6.55 -3.56
N ALA A 83 -18.04 -6.54 -2.58
CA ALA A 83 -16.63 -6.86 -2.73
C ALA A 83 -16.07 -7.49 -1.45
N LYS A 84 -14.95 -8.19 -1.57
CA LYS A 84 -14.14 -8.64 -0.43
C LYS A 84 -12.73 -8.07 -0.50
N GLY A 85 -12.04 -8.14 0.63
CA GLY A 85 -10.76 -7.50 0.79
C GLY A 85 -10.10 -7.79 2.12
N VAL A 86 -9.15 -6.93 2.47
CA VAL A 86 -8.49 -6.92 3.77
C VAL A 86 -8.74 -5.57 4.43
N CYS A 87 -9.15 -5.59 5.69
CA CYS A 87 -9.31 -4.44 6.55
C CYS A 87 -8.09 -4.33 7.47
N TYR A 88 -7.52 -3.14 7.54
CA TYR A 88 -6.35 -2.82 8.33
C TYR A 88 -6.70 -1.71 9.31
N PHE A 89 -6.15 -1.81 10.52
CA PHE A 89 -6.35 -0.83 11.57
C PHE A 89 -5.00 -0.21 11.91
N GLN A 90 -4.98 1.12 12.00
CA GLN A 90 -3.78 1.88 12.33
C GLN A 90 -4.10 2.88 13.43
N GLU A 91 -3.35 2.80 14.53
CA GLU A 91 -3.34 3.83 15.55
C GLU A 91 -2.41 4.96 15.13
N VAL A 92 -2.79 6.18 15.49
CA VAL A 92 -2.11 7.40 15.10
C VAL A 92 -2.14 8.32 16.30
N GLU A 93 -0.97 8.66 16.82
CA GLU A 93 -0.86 9.54 17.97
C GLU A 93 -1.51 10.91 17.66
N GLY A 94 -2.41 11.37 18.54
CA GLY A 94 -3.13 12.64 18.37
C GLY A 94 -4.22 12.67 17.29
N GLN A 95 -4.52 11.56 16.59
CA GLN A 95 -5.58 11.49 15.57
C GLN A 95 -6.54 10.31 15.81
N PRO A 96 -7.78 10.38 15.29
CA PRO A 96 -8.68 9.22 15.32
C PRO A 96 -8.03 8.01 14.63
N PRO A 97 -8.17 6.79 15.19
CA PRO A 97 -7.60 5.59 14.60
C PRO A 97 -8.16 5.38 13.18
N ILE A 98 -7.35 4.86 12.27
CA ILE A 98 -7.71 4.73 10.86
C ILE A 98 -8.11 3.28 10.58
N MET A 99 -9.25 3.10 9.91
CA MET A 99 -9.70 1.82 9.37
C MET A 99 -9.60 1.88 7.85
N ARG A 100 -8.69 1.10 7.26
CA ARG A 100 -8.49 1.05 5.81
C ARG A 100 -8.96 -0.27 5.23
N ILE A 101 -9.80 -0.24 4.21
CA ILE A 101 -10.38 -1.41 3.54
C ILE A 101 -9.85 -1.47 2.10
N ALA A 102 -9.01 -2.46 1.83
CA ALA A 102 -8.43 -2.74 0.52
C ALA A 102 -9.24 -3.85 -0.16
N LEU A 103 -10.00 -3.53 -1.21
CA LEU A 103 -10.89 -4.45 -1.92
C LEU A 103 -10.15 -5.14 -3.08
N ASN A 104 -9.99 -6.46 -3.00
CA ASN A 104 -9.20 -7.24 -3.95
C ASN A 104 -10.02 -8.19 -4.84
N ASP A 105 -11.31 -8.38 -4.57
CA ASP A 105 -12.20 -9.19 -5.43
C ASP A 105 -13.66 -8.72 -5.30
N GLY A 106 -14.43 -8.81 -6.38
CA GLY A 106 -15.83 -8.39 -6.44
C GLY A 106 -16.08 -7.18 -7.34
N LYS A 107 -17.34 -6.72 -7.39
CA LYS A 107 -17.80 -5.67 -8.33
C LYS A 107 -18.21 -4.36 -7.66
N GLY A 108 -18.30 -4.35 -6.32
CA GLY A 108 -18.63 -3.16 -5.54
C GLY A 108 -17.60 -2.04 -5.72
N LYS A 109 -18.09 -0.81 -5.91
CA LYS A 109 -17.25 0.38 -6.10
C LYS A 109 -16.95 1.07 -4.76
N PRO A 110 -15.68 1.37 -4.44
CA PRO A 110 -15.32 2.07 -3.19
C PRO A 110 -16.06 3.40 -3.00
N THR A 111 -16.25 4.17 -4.08
CA THR A 111 -16.97 5.45 -4.03
C THR A 111 -18.42 5.30 -3.58
N LYS A 112 -19.11 4.23 -4.02
CA LYS A 112 -20.50 3.96 -3.62
C LYS A 112 -20.58 3.47 -2.16
N MET A 113 -19.66 2.58 -1.76
CA MET A 113 -19.53 2.16 -0.36
C MET A 113 -19.24 3.34 0.58
N LYS A 114 -18.40 4.29 0.14
CA LYS A 114 -18.14 5.53 0.88
C LYS A 114 -19.37 6.42 1.00
N LYS A 115 -20.12 6.58 -0.09
CA LYS A 115 -21.34 7.39 -0.11
C LYS A 115 -22.42 6.81 0.82
N ASN A 116 -22.72 5.52 0.68
CA ASN A 116 -23.79 4.86 1.43
C ASN A 116 -23.37 4.54 2.88
N GLY A 117 -22.08 4.40 3.15
CA GLY A 117 -21.53 4.14 4.48
C GLY A 117 -21.33 5.37 5.34
N LYS A 118 -21.61 6.59 4.86
CA LYS A 118 -21.33 7.85 5.56
C LYS A 118 -21.91 7.89 7.00
N LYS A 119 -23.12 7.38 7.20
CA LYS A 119 -23.77 7.32 8.52
C LYS A 119 -23.09 6.30 9.45
N LEU A 120 -22.77 5.13 8.92
CA LEU A 120 -22.02 4.08 9.61
C LEU A 120 -20.64 4.61 10.05
N PHE A 121 -19.86 5.19 9.14
CA PHE A 121 -18.46 5.57 9.39
C PHE A 121 -18.33 6.66 10.45
N LYS A 122 -19.26 7.62 10.47
CA LYS A 122 -19.34 8.63 11.55
C LYS A 122 -19.51 8.02 12.95
N LYS A 123 -20.06 6.80 13.05
CA LYS A 123 -20.33 6.10 14.32
C LYS A 123 -19.26 5.10 14.72
N LEU A 124 -18.37 4.70 13.80
CA LEU A 124 -17.36 3.69 14.09
C LEU A 124 -16.24 4.18 15.03
N GLY A 125 -16.02 5.49 15.11
CA GLY A 125 -14.89 6.05 15.86
C GLY A 125 -13.54 5.90 15.15
N PHE A 126 -13.56 5.54 13.86
CA PHE A 126 -12.38 5.42 13.00
C PHE A 126 -12.51 6.35 11.79
N ALA A 127 -11.39 6.90 11.32
CA ALA A 127 -11.31 7.45 9.98
C ALA A 127 -11.31 6.31 8.97
N VAL A 128 -12.39 6.19 8.18
CA VAL A 128 -12.58 5.05 7.27
C VAL A 128 -12.14 5.41 5.87
N ASP A 129 -11.22 4.63 5.32
CA ASP A 129 -10.85 4.68 3.91
C ASP A 129 -11.13 3.34 3.22
N ILE A 130 -11.66 3.39 2.00
CA ILE A 130 -11.99 2.23 1.18
C ILE A 130 -11.45 2.48 -0.22
N PHE A 131 -10.68 1.54 -0.73
CA PHE A 131 -10.08 1.64 -2.06
C PHE A 131 -10.00 0.25 -2.70
N LYS A 132 -9.73 0.22 -4.00
CA LYS A 132 -9.55 -1.01 -4.77
C LYS A 132 -8.06 -1.38 -4.78
N GLY A 133 -7.74 -2.67 -4.70
CA GLY A 133 -6.37 -3.17 -4.65
C GLY A 133 -5.94 -3.65 -3.27
N ASP A 134 -4.62 -3.78 -3.06
CA ASP A 134 -3.99 -4.11 -1.78
C ASP A 134 -3.51 -2.83 -1.08
N LEU A 135 -3.31 -2.89 0.24
CA LEU A 135 -2.97 -1.70 1.02
C LEU A 135 -1.56 -1.18 0.69
N GLY A 136 -1.51 0.00 0.09
CA GLY A 136 -0.38 0.93 0.21
C GLY A 136 0.94 0.43 -0.35
N LEU A 137 0.91 -0.34 -1.43
CA LEU A 137 1.99 -0.36 -2.39
C LEU A 137 1.38 0.34 -3.60
N GLU A 138 1.97 1.43 -4.10
CA GLU A 138 1.53 2.02 -5.37
C GLU A 138 1.47 0.90 -6.43
N GLU A 139 0.63 1.03 -7.48
CA GLU A 139 0.64 0.14 -8.65
C GLU A 139 1.93 0.33 -9.47
N VAL A 140 3.08 0.33 -8.80
CA VAL A 140 4.39 0.21 -9.39
C VAL A 140 4.68 -1.27 -9.41
N GLY A 141 4.54 -1.85 -10.61
CA GLY A 141 5.20 -3.11 -10.94
C GLY A 141 6.64 -2.83 -11.37
N LEU A 142 7.44 -3.87 -11.41
CA LEU A 142 8.61 -3.85 -12.28
C LEU A 142 8.11 -3.95 -13.73
N GLU A 143 8.73 -3.21 -14.65
CA GLU A 143 8.49 -3.38 -16.08
C GLU A 143 8.88 -4.80 -16.51
N ALA A 144 8.25 -5.31 -17.57
CA ALA A 144 8.56 -6.65 -18.09
C ALA A 144 10.07 -6.84 -18.33
N LYS A 145 10.73 -5.83 -18.93
CA LYS A 145 12.18 -5.83 -19.17
C LYS A 145 13.02 -5.97 -17.90
N GLU A 146 12.55 -5.43 -16.78
CA GLU A 146 13.26 -5.54 -15.50
C GLU A 146 13.08 -6.94 -14.90
N ILE A 147 11.90 -7.54 -15.08
CA ILE A 147 11.66 -8.93 -14.68
C ILE A 147 12.53 -9.87 -15.53
N ASP A 148 12.59 -9.63 -16.85
CA ASP A 148 13.41 -10.40 -17.78
C ASP A 148 14.91 -10.29 -17.43
N GLN A 149 15.39 -9.10 -17.05
CA GLN A 149 16.78 -8.92 -16.57
C GLN A 149 17.04 -9.70 -15.29
N ILE A 150 16.12 -9.64 -14.32
CA ILE A 150 16.25 -10.41 -13.07
C ILE A 150 16.26 -11.91 -13.36
N GLU A 151 15.46 -12.38 -14.31
CA GLU A 151 15.43 -13.78 -14.74
C GLU A 151 16.74 -14.21 -15.40
N ALA A 152 17.28 -13.40 -16.30
CA ALA A 152 18.57 -13.68 -16.95
C ALA A 152 19.74 -13.71 -15.94
N GLU A 153 19.76 -12.79 -14.98
CA GLU A 153 20.76 -12.80 -13.90
C GLU A 153 20.60 -14.03 -12.99
N VAL A 154 19.37 -14.44 -12.71
CA VAL A 154 19.09 -15.64 -11.91
C VAL A 154 19.58 -16.89 -12.61
N GLU A 155 19.31 -17.04 -13.91
CA GLU A 155 19.76 -18.19 -14.73
C GLU A 155 21.28 -18.33 -14.66
N GLN A 156 22.03 -17.25 -14.90
CA GLN A 156 23.50 -17.24 -14.77
C GLN A 156 23.99 -17.58 -13.35
N GLU A 157 23.31 -17.10 -12.31
CA GLU A 157 23.71 -17.36 -10.92
C GLU A 157 23.34 -18.78 -10.44
N ASN A 158 22.41 -19.47 -11.10
CA ASN A 158 21.82 -20.72 -10.63
C ASN A 158 22.62 -21.98 -11.01
N ASP A 159 23.43 -21.91 -12.07
CA ASP A 159 24.20 -23.03 -12.60
C ASP A 159 25.00 -23.75 -11.48
N ASP A 160 25.66 -22.97 -10.62
CA ASP A 160 26.54 -23.50 -9.57
C ASP A 160 25.83 -23.75 -8.22
N GLN A 161 24.56 -23.37 -8.06
CA GLN A 161 23.89 -23.36 -6.77
C GLN A 161 23.11 -24.65 -6.46
N LYS A 162 23.35 -25.23 -5.28
CA LYS A 162 22.55 -26.35 -4.77
C LYS A 162 21.21 -25.86 -4.23
N MET A 163 20.10 -26.54 -4.58
CA MET A 163 18.74 -26.26 -4.10
C MET A 163 18.65 -25.99 -2.57
N ILE A 164 19.35 -26.78 -1.75
CA ILE A 164 19.35 -26.60 -0.28
C ILE A 164 19.97 -25.27 0.14
N SER A 165 21.00 -24.80 -0.57
CA SER A 165 21.62 -23.50 -0.32
C SER A 165 20.63 -22.37 -0.62
N ILE A 166 19.98 -22.43 -1.78
CA ILE A 166 18.98 -21.45 -2.20
C ILE A 166 17.83 -21.36 -1.18
N ILE A 167 17.33 -22.51 -0.70
CA ILE A 167 16.28 -22.55 0.34
C ILE A 167 16.76 -21.90 1.65
N ARG A 168 17.99 -22.18 2.08
CA ARG A 168 18.54 -21.60 3.32
C ARG A 168 18.66 -20.09 3.20
N ASP A 169 19.19 -19.61 2.09
CA ASP A 169 19.38 -18.19 1.83
C ASP A 169 18.04 -17.48 1.66
N TYR A 170 17.06 -18.11 1.01
CA TYR A 170 15.70 -17.59 0.91
C TYR A 170 15.08 -17.40 2.30
N LYS A 171 15.16 -18.41 3.18
CA LYS A 171 14.59 -18.32 4.54
C LYS A 171 15.28 -17.21 5.36
N LYS A 172 16.60 -17.09 5.25
CA LYS A 172 17.37 -16.02 5.92
C LYS A 172 16.95 -14.64 5.43
N ASN A 173 16.92 -14.44 4.11
CA ASN A 173 16.55 -13.16 3.50
C ASN A 173 15.08 -12.81 3.74
N PHE A 174 14.18 -13.80 3.73
CA PHE A 174 12.77 -13.61 4.07
C PHE A 174 12.61 -13.08 5.51
N ALA A 175 13.34 -13.65 6.47
CA ALA A 175 13.32 -13.17 7.85
C ALA A 175 13.84 -11.74 7.96
N LEU A 176 14.90 -11.39 7.22
CA LEU A 176 15.46 -10.05 7.18
C LEU A 176 14.49 -9.04 6.54
N VAL A 177 13.87 -9.37 5.40
CA VAL A 177 12.85 -8.52 4.75
C VAL A 177 11.64 -8.35 5.67
N ALA A 178 11.19 -9.42 6.32
CA ALA A 178 10.06 -9.37 7.24
C ALA A 178 10.33 -8.47 8.46
N LYS A 179 11.58 -8.46 8.95
CA LYS A 179 12.01 -7.66 10.10
C LYS A 179 12.34 -6.21 9.74
N ASN A 180 13.02 -5.99 8.62
CA ASN A 180 13.68 -4.71 8.34
C ASN A 180 12.99 -3.91 7.22
N VAL A 181 12.21 -4.55 6.34
CA VAL A 181 11.63 -3.88 5.16
C VAL A 181 10.13 -3.72 5.31
N ILE A 182 9.43 -4.81 5.69
CA ILE A 182 7.98 -4.79 5.83
C ILE A 182 7.50 -3.73 6.84
N PRO A 183 8.13 -3.55 8.02
CA PRO A 183 7.71 -2.51 8.96
C PRO A 183 7.90 -1.10 8.40
N ILE A 184 8.99 -0.83 7.69
CA ILE A 184 9.27 0.47 7.06
C ILE A 184 8.21 0.81 6.02
N LEU A 185 7.88 -0.13 5.13
CA LEU A 185 6.85 0.07 4.11
C LEU A 185 5.43 0.19 4.70
N LYS A 186 5.22 -0.28 5.93
CA LYS A 186 3.94 -0.14 6.66
C LYS A 186 3.88 1.12 7.51
N ALA A 187 5.00 1.78 7.75
CA ALA A 187 5.05 2.97 8.57
C ALA A 187 4.37 4.15 7.85
N LYS A 188 3.70 4.99 8.63
CA LYS A 188 2.95 6.15 8.13
C LYS A 188 3.85 7.21 7.50
N THR A 189 5.03 7.34 8.08
CA THR A 189 6.22 7.99 7.57
C THR A 189 7.28 6.91 7.54
N PRO A 190 7.57 6.28 6.38
CA PRO A 190 8.65 5.32 6.28
C PRO A 190 9.92 5.92 6.87
N GLU A 191 10.58 5.21 7.80
CA GLU A 191 11.98 5.49 8.10
C GLU A 191 12.76 5.55 6.79
N LYS A 192 13.84 6.32 6.77
CA LYS A 192 14.63 6.60 5.57
C LYS A 192 14.88 5.31 4.79
N ILE A 193 14.17 5.15 3.67
CA ILE A 193 14.37 4.00 2.78
C ILE A 193 15.76 4.16 2.17
N GLU A 194 16.58 3.14 2.35
CA GLU A 194 17.97 3.08 1.92
C GLU A 194 18.16 2.00 0.86
N GLU A 195 19.20 2.14 0.05
CA GLU A 195 19.58 1.19 -1.00
C GLU A 195 19.68 -0.25 -0.46
N ARG A 196 20.17 -0.43 0.78
CA ARG A 196 20.25 -1.74 1.42
C ARG A 196 18.90 -2.45 1.55
N HIS A 197 17.79 -1.71 1.70
CA HIS A 197 16.45 -2.29 1.82
C HIS A 197 15.96 -2.80 0.45
N TYR A 198 16.27 -2.04 -0.61
CA TYR A 198 16.01 -2.44 -1.99
C TYR A 198 16.82 -3.68 -2.37
N GLN A 199 18.14 -3.65 -2.17
CA GLN A 199 19.03 -4.77 -2.49
C GLN A 199 18.65 -6.06 -1.74
N LEU A 200 18.28 -5.96 -0.47
CA LEU A 200 17.81 -7.09 0.32
C LEU A 200 16.51 -7.70 -0.25
N SER A 201 15.57 -6.86 -0.67
CA SER A 201 14.29 -7.30 -1.24
C SER A 201 14.45 -7.85 -2.66
N LEU A 202 15.34 -7.26 -3.45
CA LEU A 202 15.73 -7.73 -4.77
C LEU A 202 16.40 -9.11 -4.69
N ARG A 203 17.32 -9.30 -3.73
CA ARG A 203 17.95 -10.61 -3.49
C ARG A 203 16.93 -11.68 -3.12
N LEU A 204 15.93 -11.34 -2.30
CA LEU A 204 14.85 -12.28 -1.96
C LEU A 204 14.00 -12.64 -3.19
N LEU A 205 13.72 -11.68 -4.07
CA LEU A 205 13.02 -11.93 -5.33
C LEU A 205 13.84 -12.84 -6.27
N LYS A 206 15.14 -12.57 -6.42
CA LYS A 206 16.06 -13.43 -7.18
C LYS A 206 16.03 -14.87 -6.67
N LEU A 207 16.21 -15.07 -5.36
CA LEU A 207 16.14 -16.39 -4.73
C LEU A 207 14.78 -17.09 -4.95
N SER A 208 13.67 -16.34 -4.97
CA SER A 208 12.34 -16.87 -5.29
C SER A 208 12.26 -17.43 -6.70
N LYS A 209 12.90 -16.77 -7.68
CA LYS A 209 12.97 -17.24 -9.06
C LYS A 209 13.97 -18.39 -9.21
N SER A 210 15.14 -18.30 -8.56
CA SER A 210 16.14 -19.36 -8.54
C SER A 210 15.58 -20.69 -8.04
N LEU A 211 14.68 -20.66 -7.04
CA LEU A 211 14.00 -21.86 -6.53
C LEU A 211 13.07 -22.52 -7.55
N GLN A 212 12.43 -21.73 -8.41
CA GLN A 212 11.53 -22.25 -9.44
C GLN A 212 12.31 -22.87 -10.59
N ASP A 213 13.35 -22.18 -11.02
CA ASP A 213 14.26 -22.60 -12.07
C ASP A 213 15.01 -23.88 -11.67
N LYS A 214 15.67 -23.89 -10.50
CA LYS A 214 16.39 -25.06 -9.98
C LYS A 214 15.46 -26.25 -9.71
N LEU A 215 14.16 -26.04 -9.52
CA LEU A 215 13.21 -27.15 -9.37
C LEU A 215 13.09 -27.94 -10.68
N GLN A 216 13.21 -27.29 -11.84
CA GLN A 216 13.11 -27.95 -13.14
C GLN A 216 14.38 -28.76 -13.49
N GLU A 217 15.53 -28.38 -12.91
CA GLU A 217 16.83 -29.00 -13.20
C GLU A 217 17.21 -30.20 -12.30
N ILE A 218 16.53 -30.36 -11.16
CA ILE A 218 16.83 -31.45 -10.22
C ILE A 218 16.02 -32.71 -10.53
N SER A 219 16.49 -33.86 -10.04
CA SER A 219 15.81 -35.15 -10.19
C SER A 219 14.39 -35.17 -9.64
N GLU A 220 13.50 -35.95 -10.26
CA GLU A 220 12.06 -36.07 -9.91
C GLU A 220 11.83 -36.30 -8.40
N GLN A 221 12.58 -37.20 -7.78
CA GLN A 221 12.48 -37.47 -6.34
C GLN A 221 12.76 -36.22 -5.48
N LYS A 222 13.67 -35.34 -5.92
CA LYS A 222 13.92 -34.06 -5.25
C LYS A 222 12.88 -33.01 -5.61
N GLN A 223 12.30 -33.06 -6.81
CA GLN A 223 11.20 -32.19 -7.19
C GLN A 223 9.99 -32.42 -6.27
N GLU A 224 9.59 -33.67 -6.06
CA GLU A 224 8.50 -34.01 -5.14
C GLU A 224 8.76 -33.45 -3.73
N LYS A 225 9.99 -33.64 -3.23
CA LYS A 225 10.40 -33.16 -1.91
C LYS A 225 10.28 -31.64 -1.73
N TYR A 226 10.57 -30.84 -2.75
CA TYR A 226 10.62 -29.37 -2.63
C TYR A 226 9.43 -28.65 -3.26
N SER A 227 8.62 -29.34 -4.06
CA SER A 227 7.48 -28.80 -4.82
C SER A 227 6.54 -27.93 -3.97
N ALA A 228 6.14 -28.41 -2.79
CA ALA A 228 5.24 -27.70 -1.89
C ALA A 228 5.84 -26.36 -1.41
N PHE A 229 7.13 -26.35 -1.10
CA PHE A 229 7.83 -25.13 -0.66
C PHE A 229 7.98 -24.14 -1.81
N VAL A 230 8.37 -24.61 -3.00
CA VAL A 230 8.51 -23.74 -4.19
C VAL A 230 7.15 -23.15 -4.58
N ALA A 231 6.06 -23.92 -4.50
CA ALA A 231 4.71 -23.42 -4.73
C ALA A 231 4.30 -22.32 -3.73
N GLU A 232 4.64 -22.49 -2.45
CA GLU A 232 4.40 -21.47 -1.42
C GLU A 232 5.18 -20.18 -1.70
N VAL A 233 6.44 -20.31 -2.13
CA VAL A 233 7.30 -19.18 -2.50
C VAL A 233 6.77 -18.46 -3.73
N LYS A 234 6.42 -19.19 -4.79
CA LYS A 234 5.81 -18.64 -6.01
C LYS A 234 4.52 -17.88 -5.72
N ALA A 235 3.68 -18.38 -4.82
CA ALA A 235 2.45 -17.70 -4.42
C ALA A 235 2.70 -16.33 -3.73
N LYS A 236 3.88 -16.11 -3.16
CA LYS A 236 4.30 -14.85 -2.53
C LYS A 236 5.04 -13.90 -3.48
N GLU A 237 5.48 -14.38 -4.64
CA GLU A 237 6.26 -13.60 -5.61
C GLU A 237 5.57 -12.30 -6.05
N PRO A 238 4.27 -12.26 -6.36
CA PRO A 238 3.60 -11.00 -6.74
C PRO A 238 3.73 -9.92 -5.66
N ARG A 239 3.77 -10.32 -4.39
CA ARG A 239 3.98 -9.39 -3.27
C ARG A 239 5.44 -8.94 -3.17
N LEU A 240 6.40 -9.81 -3.45
CA LEU A 240 7.83 -9.46 -3.46
C LEU A 240 8.13 -8.45 -4.58
N ILE A 241 7.57 -8.65 -5.77
CA ILE A 241 7.71 -7.72 -6.90
C ILE A 241 7.21 -6.32 -6.49
N LYS A 242 6.03 -6.23 -5.88
CA LYS A 242 5.50 -4.94 -5.39
C LYS A 242 6.40 -4.29 -4.35
N ILE A 243 6.97 -5.08 -3.43
CA ILE A 243 7.92 -4.58 -2.41
C ILE A 243 9.15 -3.96 -3.09
N VAL A 244 9.77 -4.68 -4.03
CA VAL A 244 10.95 -4.21 -4.77
C VAL A 244 10.63 -2.94 -5.56
N ALA A 245 9.50 -2.91 -6.25
CA ALA A 245 9.06 -1.78 -7.05
C ALA A 245 8.81 -0.52 -6.21
N ASN A 246 8.16 -0.64 -5.05
CA ASN A 246 7.93 0.50 -4.17
C ASN A 246 9.23 1.04 -3.57
N LEU A 247 10.15 0.16 -3.17
CA LEU A 247 11.46 0.59 -2.68
C LEU A 247 12.24 1.33 -3.78
N LYS A 248 12.23 0.82 -5.01
CA LYS A 248 12.86 1.49 -6.16
C LYS A 248 12.27 2.87 -6.42
N GLN A 249 10.95 2.99 -6.39
CA GLN A 249 10.27 4.27 -6.60
C GLN A 249 10.61 5.28 -5.50
N HIS A 250 10.60 4.86 -4.23
CA HIS A 250 11.00 5.72 -3.12
C HIS A 250 12.44 6.23 -3.26
N LEU A 251 13.36 5.37 -3.70
CA LEU A 251 14.74 5.75 -3.96
C LEU A 251 14.84 6.76 -5.12
N LYS A 252 14.10 6.54 -6.22
CA LYS A 252 14.06 7.45 -7.36
C LYS A 252 13.49 8.83 -7.00
N ASN A 253 12.37 8.86 -6.27
CA ASN A 253 11.74 10.10 -5.83
C ASN A 253 12.67 10.92 -4.93
N ARG A 254 13.45 10.25 -4.08
CA ARG A 254 14.45 10.92 -3.23
C ARG A 254 15.60 11.55 -4.03
N THR A 255 16.06 10.91 -5.10
CA THR A 255 17.04 11.51 -6.02
C THR A 255 16.47 12.75 -6.70
N VAL A 256 15.19 12.72 -7.09
CA VAL A 256 14.51 13.86 -7.71
C VAL A 256 14.28 15.01 -6.72
N GLU A 257 13.88 14.71 -5.48
CA GLU A 257 13.74 15.71 -4.40
C GLU A 257 15.08 16.39 -4.08
N GLY A 258 16.18 15.63 -3.99
CA GLY A 258 17.51 16.20 -3.78
C GLY A 258 17.91 17.19 -4.89
N ASN A 259 17.66 16.82 -6.15
CA ASN A 259 17.94 17.71 -7.28
C ASN A 259 17.04 18.96 -7.29
N LEU A 260 15.78 18.85 -6.83
CA LEU A 260 14.86 19.98 -6.74
C LEU A 260 15.25 20.97 -5.64
N ASP A 261 15.76 20.49 -4.51
CA ASP A 261 16.25 21.34 -3.42
C ASP A 261 17.55 22.08 -3.82
N GLU A 262 18.43 21.44 -4.59
CA GLU A 262 19.60 22.11 -5.21
C GLU A 262 19.16 23.24 -6.16
N VAL A 263 18.24 22.96 -7.08
CA VAL A 263 17.70 23.97 -8.00
C VAL A 263 17.00 25.12 -7.27
N ARG A 264 16.31 24.84 -6.15
CA ARG A 264 15.71 25.88 -5.30
C ARG A 264 16.78 26.75 -4.61
N GLY A 265 17.87 26.14 -4.15
CA GLY A 265 19.01 26.86 -3.59
C GLY A 265 19.66 27.81 -4.61
N GLU A 266 19.86 27.34 -5.84
CA GLU A 266 20.37 28.15 -6.94
C GLU A 266 19.41 29.31 -7.29
N LEU A 267 18.11 29.03 -7.37
CA LEU A 267 17.09 30.05 -7.64
C LEU A 267 17.05 31.14 -6.55
N HIS A 268 17.18 30.75 -5.28
CA HIS A 268 17.25 31.71 -4.18
C HIS A 268 18.50 32.60 -4.25
N THR A 269 19.63 32.02 -4.65
CA THR A 269 20.88 32.77 -4.84
C THR A 269 20.73 33.81 -5.96
N LEU A 270 20.20 33.40 -7.12
CA LEU A 270 19.93 34.31 -8.24
C LEU A 270 18.95 35.43 -7.88
N LEU A 271 17.92 35.12 -7.09
CA LEU A 271 16.94 36.11 -6.63
C LEU A 271 17.59 37.16 -5.72
N ASN A 272 18.51 36.74 -4.84
CA ASN A 272 19.26 37.64 -3.97
C ASN A 272 20.19 38.55 -4.78
N ASP A 273 20.89 38.02 -5.78
CA ASP A 273 21.76 38.79 -6.65
C ASP A 273 20.99 39.84 -7.47
N LEU A 274 19.78 39.48 -7.93
CA LEU A 274 18.90 40.39 -8.65
C LEU A 274 18.38 41.51 -7.75
N ASN A 275 18.03 41.20 -6.51
CA ASN A 275 17.63 42.21 -5.51
C ASN A 275 18.79 43.16 -5.17
N GLN A 276 20.01 42.64 -4.99
CA GLN A 276 21.19 43.48 -4.76
C GLN A 276 21.47 44.41 -5.95
N SER A 277 21.38 43.88 -7.18
CA SER A 277 21.56 44.65 -8.41
C SER A 277 20.50 45.75 -8.55
N SER A 278 19.23 45.45 -8.25
CA SER A 278 18.14 46.43 -8.24
C SER A 278 18.38 47.55 -7.23
N ASN A 279 18.79 47.22 -6.00
CA ASN A 279 19.12 48.20 -4.98
C ASN A 279 20.27 49.12 -5.40
N LYS A 280 21.32 48.56 -6.04
CA LYS A 280 22.43 49.32 -6.59
C LYS A 280 22.01 50.26 -7.72
N LEU A 281 21.06 49.83 -8.55
CA LEU A 281 20.52 50.65 -9.63
C LEU A 281 19.70 51.83 -9.08
N GLN A 282 18.93 51.61 -8.01
CA GLN A 282 18.21 52.68 -7.31
C GLN A 282 19.14 53.68 -6.63
N SER A 283 20.23 53.22 -6.01
CA SER A 283 21.22 54.13 -5.41
C SER A 283 21.90 54.99 -6.48
N LEU A 284 22.34 54.38 -7.59
CA LEU A 284 22.92 55.11 -8.73
C LEU A 284 21.93 56.12 -9.33
N LYS A 285 20.66 55.75 -9.50
CA LYS A 285 19.61 56.67 -9.97
C LYS A 285 19.45 57.88 -9.04
N THR A 286 19.49 57.64 -7.74
CA THR A 286 19.38 58.71 -6.72
C THR A 286 20.61 59.62 -6.74
N GLU A 287 21.80 59.05 -6.87
CA GLU A 287 23.04 59.81 -6.97
C GLU A 287 23.08 60.67 -8.24
N LEU A 288 22.63 60.10 -9.37
CA LEU A 288 22.54 60.81 -10.64
C LEU A 288 21.58 62.00 -10.56
N LYS A 289 20.37 61.80 -10.00
CA LYS A 289 19.40 62.89 -9.74
C LYS A 289 20.00 63.99 -8.87
N THR A 290 20.74 63.61 -7.84
CA THR A 290 21.39 64.57 -6.93
C THR A 290 22.45 65.39 -7.67
N LYS A 291 23.28 64.75 -8.50
CA LYS A 291 24.30 65.45 -9.31
C LYS A 291 23.65 66.40 -10.33
N PHE A 292 22.61 65.98 -11.06
CA PHE A 292 21.93 66.85 -12.01
C PHE A 292 21.30 68.08 -11.35
N LYS A 293 20.68 67.90 -10.18
CA LYS A 293 20.17 69.02 -9.37
C LYS A 293 21.27 70.00 -8.97
N ALA A 294 22.46 69.51 -8.61
CA ALA A 294 23.62 70.36 -8.28
C ALA A 294 24.13 71.19 -9.47
N TYR A 295 23.93 70.71 -10.71
CA TYR A 295 24.25 71.45 -11.94
C TYR A 295 23.11 72.34 -12.45
N GLY A 296 22.00 72.48 -11.72
CA GLY A 296 20.86 73.30 -12.13
C GLY A 296 20.02 72.70 -13.27
N ILE A 297 20.23 71.43 -13.60
CA ILE A 297 19.49 70.70 -14.64
C ILE A 297 18.37 69.91 -13.96
N SER A 298 17.11 70.18 -14.32
CA SER A 298 15.96 69.41 -13.85
C SER A 298 15.69 68.23 -14.77
N ILE A 299 15.62 67.02 -14.20
CA ILE A 299 15.22 65.76 -14.87
C ILE A 299 14.05 65.13 -14.10
#